data_AF-A0A5N6NG60-F1
#
_entry.id   AF-A0A5N6NG60-F1
#
_cell.length_a   1.000
_cell.length_b   1.000
_cell.length_c   1.000
_cell.angle_alpha   90.00
_cell.angle_beta   90.00
_cell.angle_gamma   90.00
#
_symmetry.space_group_name_H-M   'P 1'
#
loop_
_entity.id
_entity.type
_entity.pdbx_description
1 polymer ?
#
loop_
_entity_poly.entity_id
_entity_poly.type
_entity_poly.pdbx_seq_one_letter_code
_entity_poly.pdbx_strand_id
1 'polypeptide(L)'
;MDDQASQATPAAPRTPSAPRPVTPPPPAPAHAPAPMPSPPRVPAWDGLRRMRGQARKTTGLPPRHQMAQRDEPSTVHEVGESSRQAELRGQVQQVAQDLQGLRQEVHQHHTLLEDTRNIILEILTSHLTLMEQVNLMGIDNQAWRITVEERFSRTLRQRIVAAFWQQVEVMRAGLVRVREFLVWLETVSFETRMIVLAVTMAAVAIIFSCLSYFIR
;
A
#
# COMPACT_ATOMS: atom_id res chain seq x y z
N MET A 1 -38.53 56.16 10.73
CA MET A 1 -37.67 55.64 11.80
C MET A 1 -37.75 54.13 11.68
N ASP A 2 -36.91 53.67 10.78
CA ASP A 2 -36.71 52.29 10.37
C ASP A 2 -36.01 51.51 11.48
N ASP A 3 -36.45 50.27 11.73
CA ASP A 3 -35.55 49.15 12.02
C ASP A 3 -36.27 47.81 11.79
N GLN A 4 -36.26 47.47 10.51
CA GLN A 4 -36.06 46.17 9.87
C GLN A 4 -36.12 44.89 10.74
N ALA A 5 -37.25 44.19 10.61
CA ALA A 5 -37.37 42.76 10.91
C ALA A 5 -36.46 41.93 10.00
N SER A 6 -35.51 41.18 10.58
CA SER A 6 -34.77 40.13 9.88
C SER A 6 -35.28 38.75 10.29
N GLN A 7 -36.04 38.19 9.37
CA GLN A 7 -36.58 36.84 9.32
C GLN A 7 -35.42 35.82 9.30
N ALA A 8 -35.27 35.02 10.36
CA ALA A 8 -34.31 33.92 10.40
C ALA A 8 -35.02 32.61 9.99
N THR A 9 -34.75 32.17 8.77
CA THR A 9 -35.10 30.85 8.23
C THR A 9 -34.45 29.73 9.07
N PRO A 10 -35.15 28.64 9.42
CA PRO A 10 -34.53 27.53 10.14
C PRO A 10 -33.56 26.79 9.21
N ALA A 11 -32.29 26.76 9.60
CA ALA A 11 -31.25 26.03 8.87
C ALA A 11 -31.44 24.50 9.05
N ALA A 12 -31.59 23.79 7.93
CA ALA A 12 -31.63 22.34 7.88
C ALA A 12 -30.31 21.70 8.41
N PRO A 13 -30.34 20.44 8.88
CA PRO A 13 -29.18 19.77 9.43
C PRO A 13 -28.11 19.62 8.35
N ARG A 14 -26.89 20.11 8.63
CA ARG A 14 -25.75 19.91 7.73
C ARG A 14 -25.30 18.45 7.82
N THR A 15 -25.53 17.71 6.75
CA THR A 15 -24.86 16.43 6.46
C THR A 15 -23.33 16.66 6.45
N PRO A 16 -22.51 15.76 7.03
CA PRO A 16 -21.06 15.90 6.93
C PRO A 16 -20.64 15.72 5.47
N SER A 17 -19.97 16.73 4.91
CA SER A 17 -19.37 16.65 3.58
C SER A 17 -18.38 15.49 3.51
N ALA A 18 -18.50 14.66 2.47
CA ALA A 18 -17.53 13.64 2.13
C ALA A 18 -16.10 14.23 2.04
N PRO A 19 -15.05 13.47 2.39
CA PRO A 19 -13.68 13.96 2.32
C PRO A 19 -13.31 14.26 0.86
N ARG A 20 -12.85 15.49 0.62
CA ARG A 20 -12.32 15.92 -0.67
C ARG A 20 -11.03 15.14 -0.96
N PRO A 21 -10.82 14.62 -2.19
CA PRO A 21 -9.53 14.05 -2.54
C PRO A 21 -8.46 15.14 -2.45
N VAL A 22 -7.51 14.98 -1.53
CA VAL A 22 -6.28 15.76 -1.51
C VAL A 22 -5.35 15.17 -2.56
N THR A 23 -5.26 15.82 -3.70
CA THR A 23 -4.21 15.53 -4.68
C THR A 23 -2.86 15.91 -4.05
N PRO A 24 -1.88 14.99 -3.94
CA PRO A 24 -0.55 15.35 -3.46
C PRO A 24 0.12 16.34 -4.43
N PRO A 25 0.98 17.25 -3.94
CA PRO A 25 1.75 18.11 -4.82
C PRO A 25 2.68 17.26 -5.73
N PRO A 26 2.96 17.71 -6.97
CA PRO A 26 3.83 16.98 -7.87
C PRO A 26 5.25 16.88 -7.28
N PRO A 27 5.97 15.76 -7.49
CA PRO A 27 7.34 15.63 -7.02
C PRO A 27 8.24 16.66 -7.73
N ALA A 28 9.17 17.26 -6.97
CA ALA A 28 10.18 18.15 -7.51
C ALA A 28 11.02 17.44 -8.60
N PRO A 29 11.54 18.16 -9.62
CA PRO A 29 12.37 17.54 -10.65
C PRO A 29 13.60 16.90 -10.02
N ALA A 30 13.81 15.61 -10.26
CA ALA A 30 15.01 14.92 -9.85
C ALA A 30 16.23 15.61 -10.47
N HIS A 31 17.24 15.91 -9.64
CA HIS A 31 18.53 16.38 -10.12
C HIS A 31 19.11 15.35 -11.09
N ALA A 32 19.42 15.78 -12.32
CA ALA A 32 20.12 14.96 -13.30
C ALA A 32 21.47 14.51 -12.71
N PRO A 33 21.86 13.23 -12.85
CA PRO A 33 23.20 12.80 -12.45
C PRO A 33 24.25 13.53 -13.29
N ALA A 34 25.32 13.99 -12.65
CA ALA A 34 26.48 14.53 -13.34
C ALA A 34 27.05 13.48 -14.32
N PRO A 35 27.50 13.87 -15.54
CA PRO A 35 28.10 12.94 -16.47
C PRO A 35 29.40 12.37 -15.88
N MET A 36 29.48 11.05 -15.73
CA MET A 36 30.72 10.41 -15.30
C MET A 36 31.77 10.46 -16.43
N PRO A 37 33.05 10.75 -16.13
CA PRO A 37 34.11 10.67 -17.13
C PRO A 37 34.40 9.21 -17.46
N SER A 38 34.44 8.88 -18.75
CA SER A 38 34.77 7.54 -19.26
C SER A 38 36.26 7.23 -19.03
N PRO A 39 36.64 6.01 -18.56
CA PRO A 39 38.03 5.61 -18.41
C PRO A 39 38.66 5.20 -19.76
N PRO A 40 39.98 5.41 -19.99
CA PRO A 40 40.61 5.18 -21.29
C PRO A 40 41.15 3.75 -21.43
N ARG A 41 41.02 3.15 -22.63
CA ARG A 41 41.83 2.01 -23.15
C ARG A 41 41.43 1.73 -24.63
N VAL A 42 42.18 2.16 -25.66
CA VAL A 42 43.41 1.60 -26.31
C VAL A 42 43.12 0.33 -27.16
N PRO A 43 43.67 0.21 -28.40
CA PRO A 43 43.01 -0.47 -29.52
C PRO A 43 43.36 -1.95 -29.65
N ALA A 44 42.37 -2.78 -30.00
CA ALA A 44 42.56 -4.20 -30.25
C ALA A 44 42.44 -4.53 -31.75
N TRP A 45 43.61 -4.77 -32.35
CA TRP A 45 43.86 -5.76 -33.41
C TRP A 45 43.33 -5.54 -34.84
N ASP A 46 43.96 -4.62 -35.57
CA ASP A 46 44.01 -4.61 -37.06
C ASP A 46 45.27 -5.34 -37.59
N GLY A 47 45.44 -6.60 -37.18
CA GLY A 47 46.70 -7.35 -37.36
C GLY A 47 46.75 -8.40 -38.46
N LEU A 48 45.71 -8.59 -39.30
CA LEU A 48 45.64 -9.76 -40.20
C LEU A 48 45.55 -9.50 -41.71
N ARG A 49 45.82 -8.27 -42.19
CA ARG A 49 45.70 -7.94 -43.64
C ARG A 49 47.00 -7.52 -44.34
N ARG A 50 48.17 -7.66 -43.73
CA ARG A 50 49.44 -7.21 -44.36
C ARG A 50 50.53 -8.26 -44.59
N MET A 51 50.21 -9.55 -44.54
CA MET A 51 51.23 -10.60 -44.78
C MET A 51 50.80 -11.69 -45.76
N ARG A 52 50.38 -11.30 -46.96
CA ARG A 52 50.28 -12.23 -48.11
C ARG A 52 50.67 -11.60 -49.44
N GLY A 53 51.66 -10.70 -49.40
CA GLY A 53 52.41 -10.26 -50.56
C GLY A 53 53.87 -10.59 -50.32
N GLN A 54 54.51 -11.26 -51.28
CA GLN A 54 55.94 -11.61 -51.35
C GLN A 54 56.40 -12.91 -50.66
N ALA A 55 56.37 -14.00 -51.41
CA ALA A 55 57.48 -14.95 -51.45
C ALA A 55 57.55 -15.63 -52.83
N ARG A 56 58.53 -15.20 -53.64
CA ARG A 56 59.36 -15.94 -54.62
C ARG A 56 58.72 -17.16 -55.31
N LYS A 57 58.47 -17.15 -56.64
CA LYS A 57 59.44 -17.35 -57.76
C LYS A 57 60.54 -18.39 -57.52
N THR A 58 60.71 -19.28 -58.52
CA THR A 58 61.67 -20.40 -58.73
C THR A 58 61.14 -21.73 -58.17
N THR A 59 60.88 -22.79 -58.94
CA THR A 59 61.66 -23.44 -60.00
C THR A 59 60.68 -24.41 -60.71
N GLY A 60 60.33 -24.27 -61.99
CA GLY A 60 61.12 -24.74 -63.13
C GLY A 60 60.79 -26.19 -63.51
N LEU A 61 59.70 -26.46 -64.26
CA LEU A 61 59.46 -27.66 -65.07
C LEU A 61 58.39 -27.38 -66.17
N PRO A 62 58.47 -27.99 -67.37
CA PRO A 62 57.87 -27.44 -68.60
C PRO A 62 56.43 -27.92 -68.90
N PRO A 63 55.71 -27.26 -69.84
CA PRO A 63 54.36 -27.62 -70.25
C PRO A 63 54.36 -28.72 -71.32
N ARG A 64 53.63 -29.81 -71.11
CA ARG A 64 53.36 -30.81 -72.16
C ARG A 64 51.87 -31.09 -72.31
N HIS A 65 51.32 -30.50 -73.37
CA HIS A 65 50.41 -31.08 -74.36
C HIS A 65 49.19 -31.88 -73.86
N GLN A 66 48.01 -31.27 -74.06
CA GLN A 66 46.76 -31.99 -74.30
C GLN A 66 46.90 -32.87 -75.54
N MET A 67 46.62 -34.17 -75.39
CA MET A 67 46.00 -35.00 -76.43
C MET A 67 45.41 -36.24 -75.76
N ALA A 68 44.14 -36.14 -75.38
CA ALA A 68 43.16 -37.21 -75.36
C ALA A 68 41.81 -36.58 -75.00
N GLN A 69 41.02 -36.27 -76.02
CA GLN A 69 39.59 -36.02 -75.90
C GLN A 69 38.97 -37.34 -75.43
N ARG A 70 38.93 -37.55 -74.11
CA ARG A 70 38.32 -38.72 -73.50
C ARG A 70 36.84 -38.43 -73.41
N ASP A 71 36.08 -39.20 -74.17
CA ASP A 71 34.63 -39.24 -74.30
C ASP A 71 33.85 -38.43 -73.25
N GLU A 72 33.12 -37.43 -73.74
CA GLU A 72 32.02 -36.79 -73.04
C GLU A 72 30.97 -37.89 -72.72
N PRO A 73 30.69 -38.21 -71.44
CA PRO A 73 29.45 -38.89 -71.13
C PRO A 73 28.31 -37.88 -71.32
N SER A 74 27.33 -38.29 -72.11
CA SER A 74 26.11 -37.56 -72.47
C SER A 74 25.57 -36.67 -71.36
N THR A 75 25.47 -35.38 -71.66
CA THR A 75 24.99 -34.27 -70.84
C THR A 75 23.48 -34.28 -70.54
N VAL A 76 22.88 -35.44 -70.22
CA VAL A 76 21.43 -35.52 -69.96
C VAL A 76 21.08 -36.04 -68.55
N HIS A 77 22.05 -36.45 -67.71
CA HIS A 77 21.72 -37.06 -66.41
C HIS A 77 21.89 -36.20 -65.15
N GLU A 78 22.59 -35.06 -65.17
CA GLU A 78 23.02 -34.43 -63.89
C GLU A 78 22.16 -33.28 -63.34
N VAL A 79 21.22 -32.71 -64.10
CA VAL A 79 20.51 -31.50 -63.64
C VAL A 79 19.43 -31.82 -62.58
N GLY A 80 18.73 -32.95 -62.72
CA GLY A 80 17.66 -33.35 -61.79
C GLY A 80 18.16 -33.94 -60.46
N GLU A 81 19.29 -34.66 -60.49
CA GLU A 81 19.87 -35.29 -59.30
C GLU A 81 20.64 -34.30 -58.44
N SER A 82 21.40 -33.38 -59.06
CA SER A 82 22.03 -32.23 -58.40
C SER A 82 20.99 -31.29 -57.79
N SER A 83 19.86 -31.05 -58.47
CA SER A 83 18.75 -30.25 -57.94
C SER A 83 18.10 -30.90 -56.72
N ARG A 84 17.80 -32.20 -56.77
CA ARG A 84 17.29 -32.94 -55.60
C ARG A 84 18.29 -32.96 -54.45
N GLN A 85 19.58 -33.11 -54.74
CA GLN A 85 20.61 -33.09 -53.71
C GLN A 85 20.76 -31.70 -53.08
N ALA A 86 20.67 -30.62 -53.86
CA ALA A 86 20.67 -29.26 -53.36
C ALA A 86 19.43 -28.96 -52.51
N GLU A 87 18.26 -29.45 -52.93
CA GLU A 87 17.02 -29.34 -52.17
C GLU A 87 17.10 -30.07 -50.83
N LEU A 88 17.64 -31.30 -50.80
CA LEU A 88 17.81 -32.08 -49.58
C LEU A 88 18.82 -31.43 -48.62
N ARG A 89 19.90 -30.84 -49.14
CA ARG A 89 20.83 -30.02 -48.33
C ARG A 89 20.16 -28.77 -47.78
N GLY A 90 19.32 -28.11 -48.57
CA GLY A 90 18.52 -26.97 -48.15
C GLY A 90 17.56 -27.34 -47.02
N GLN A 91 16.84 -28.45 -47.16
CA GLN A 91 15.94 -28.97 -46.12
C GLN A 91 16.70 -29.32 -44.84
N VAL A 92 17.85 -30.00 -44.93
CA VAL A 92 18.67 -30.33 -43.75
C VAL A 92 19.20 -29.07 -43.08
N GLN A 93 19.64 -28.06 -43.84
CA GLN A 93 20.06 -26.78 -43.28
C GLN A 93 18.91 -26.02 -42.62
N GLN A 94 17.72 -26.06 -43.22
CA GLN A 94 16.52 -25.44 -42.66
C GLN A 94 16.08 -26.12 -41.37
N VAL A 95 16.02 -27.46 -41.34
CA VAL A 95 15.72 -28.23 -40.13
C VAL A 95 16.77 -27.98 -39.06
N ALA A 96 18.06 -27.89 -39.41
CA ALA A 96 19.11 -27.58 -38.45
C ALA A 96 18.95 -26.18 -37.85
N GLN A 97 18.54 -25.18 -38.64
CA GLN A 97 18.26 -23.83 -38.16
C GLN A 97 17.02 -23.80 -37.25
N ASP A 98 15.96 -24.52 -37.64
CA ASP A 98 14.72 -24.60 -36.86
C ASP A 98 14.94 -25.28 -35.49
N LEU A 99 15.70 -26.37 -35.46
CA LEU A 99 16.07 -27.07 -34.23
C LEU A 99 16.96 -26.21 -33.32
N GLN A 100 17.82 -25.37 -33.91
CA GLN A 100 18.61 -24.39 -33.16
C GLN A 100 17.73 -23.27 -32.60
N GLY A 101 16.75 -22.79 -33.37
CA GLY A 101 15.75 -21.80 -32.92
C GLY A 101 14.91 -22.34 -31.77
N LEU A 102 14.35 -23.55 -31.92
CA LEU A 102 13.56 -24.20 -30.89
C LEU A 102 14.36 -24.44 -29.60
N ARG A 103 15.66 -24.78 -29.71
CA ARG A 103 16.53 -24.92 -28.53
C ARG A 103 16.70 -23.59 -27.78
N GLN A 104 16.83 -22.47 -28.51
CA GLN A 104 16.92 -21.15 -27.89
C GLN A 104 15.59 -20.76 -27.23
N GLU A 105 14.47 -21.02 -27.89
CA GLU A 105 13.14 -20.77 -27.35
C GLU A 105 12.87 -21.58 -26.08
N VAL A 106 13.20 -22.88 -26.07
CA VAL A 106 13.08 -23.72 -24.87
C VAL A 106 13.97 -23.19 -23.74
N HIS A 107 15.18 -22.73 -24.06
CA HIS A 107 16.07 -22.15 -23.08
C HIS A 107 15.50 -20.84 -22.51
N GLN A 108 14.93 -19.98 -23.35
CA GLN A 108 14.28 -18.74 -22.95
C GLN A 108 13.03 -18.99 -22.09
N HIS A 109 12.22 -19.99 -22.45
CA HIS A 109 11.07 -20.41 -21.64
C HIS A 109 11.51 -20.95 -20.28
N HIS A 110 12.59 -21.72 -20.25
CA HIS A 110 13.13 -22.25 -19.00
C HIS A 110 13.58 -21.12 -18.08
N THR A 111 14.34 -20.14 -18.58
CA THR A 111 14.77 -18.98 -17.78
C THR A 111 13.58 -18.15 -17.29
N LEU A 112 12.58 -17.92 -18.14
CA LEU A 112 11.37 -17.18 -17.76
C LEU A 112 10.58 -17.91 -16.66
N LEU A 113 10.51 -19.23 -16.75
CA LEU A 113 9.82 -20.04 -15.75
C LEU A 113 10.56 -20.02 -14.41
N GLU A 114 11.89 -20.05 -14.42
CA GLU A 114 12.69 -19.88 -13.20
C GLU A 114 12.53 -18.49 -12.58
N ASP A 115 12.57 -17.43 -13.39
CA ASP A 115 12.32 -16.06 -12.91
C ASP A 115 10.93 -15.93 -12.29
N THR A 116 9.91 -16.49 -12.94
CA THR A 116 8.53 -16.49 -12.43
C THR A 116 8.44 -17.24 -11.10
N ARG A 117 9.12 -18.39 -10.99
CA ARG A 117 9.19 -19.14 -9.72
C ARG A 117 9.85 -18.31 -8.63
N ASN A 118 10.95 -17.62 -8.95
CA ASN A 118 11.64 -16.78 -7.98
C ASN A 118 10.75 -15.63 -7.48
N ILE A 119 10.07 -14.93 -8.40
CA ILE A 119 9.10 -13.86 -8.07
C ILE A 119 7.98 -14.40 -7.19
N ILE A 120 7.41 -15.56 -7.50
CA ILE A 120 6.35 -16.17 -6.69
C ILE A 120 6.86 -16.50 -5.28
N LEU A 121 8.08 -17.02 -5.14
CA LEU A 121 8.67 -17.33 -3.83
C LEU A 121 8.95 -16.07 -3.02
N GLU A 122 9.41 -15.00 -3.66
CA GLU A 122 9.63 -13.70 -3.02
C GLU A 122 8.31 -13.08 -2.54
N ILE A 123 7.26 -13.14 -3.37
CA ILE A 123 5.91 -12.71 -2.99
C ILE A 123 5.39 -13.55 -1.83
N LEU A 124 5.52 -14.88 -1.88
CA LEU A 124 5.06 -15.76 -0.81
C LEU A 124 5.78 -15.46 0.50
N THR A 125 7.10 -15.28 0.44
CA THR A 125 7.93 -14.97 1.61
C THR A 125 7.56 -13.60 2.19
N SER A 126 7.43 -12.57 1.36
CA SER A 126 7.01 -11.23 1.80
C SER A 126 5.60 -11.24 2.40
N HIS A 127 4.67 -12.01 1.85
CA HIS A 127 3.33 -12.13 2.40
C HIS A 127 3.32 -12.84 3.77
N LEU A 128 4.12 -13.89 3.94
CA LEU A 128 4.27 -14.58 5.22
C LEU A 128 4.87 -13.67 6.30
N THR A 129 5.92 -12.91 5.97
CA THR A 129 6.52 -11.97 6.92
C THR A 129 5.57 -10.82 7.26
N LEU A 130 4.80 -10.33 6.28
CA LEU A 130 3.77 -9.32 6.53
C LEU A 130 2.68 -9.85 7.46
N MET A 131 2.22 -11.10 7.26
CA MET A 131 1.24 -11.74 8.12
C MET A 131 1.75 -11.86 9.56
N GLU A 132 3.02 -12.25 9.74
CA GLU A 132 3.66 -12.34 11.05
C GLU A 132 3.72 -10.97 11.75
N GLN A 133 4.15 -9.93 11.04
CA GLN A 133 4.21 -8.56 11.57
C GLN A 133 2.82 -8.03 11.95
N VAL A 134 1.81 -8.26 11.11
CA VAL A 134 0.43 -7.87 11.39
C VAL A 134 -0.12 -8.62 12.60
N ASN A 135 0.22 -9.91 12.75
CA ASN A 135 -0.18 -10.69 13.91
C ASN A 135 0.46 -10.16 15.20
N LEU A 136 1.77 -9.87 15.19
CA LEU A 136 2.48 -9.27 16.31
C LEU A 136 1.89 -7.90 16.67
N MET A 137 1.65 -7.03 15.67
CA MET A 137 1.02 -5.74 15.89
C MET A 137 -0.40 -5.88 16.45
N GLY A 138 -1.13 -6.91 16.04
CA GLY A 138 -2.42 -7.27 16.60
C GLY A 138 -2.33 -7.60 18.09
N ILE A 139 -1.36 -8.41 18.50
CA ILE A 139 -1.12 -8.77 19.91
C ILE A 139 -0.75 -7.53 20.73
N ASP A 140 0.17 -6.70 20.24
CA ASP A 140 0.59 -5.48 20.92
C ASP A 140 -0.54 -4.48 21.07
N ASN A 141 -1.38 -4.33 20.04
CA ASN A 141 -2.56 -3.48 20.09
C ASN A 141 -3.56 -3.98 21.15
N GLN A 142 -3.78 -5.29 21.23
CA GLN A 142 -4.63 -5.88 22.26
C GLN A 142 -4.07 -5.65 23.67
N ALA A 143 -2.77 -5.87 23.87
CA ALA A 143 -2.10 -5.63 25.14
C ALA A 143 -2.20 -4.15 25.58
N TRP A 144 -1.99 -3.23 24.63
CA TRP A 144 -2.16 -1.80 24.87
C TRP A 144 -3.61 -1.47 25.26
N ARG A 145 -4.59 -1.99 24.51
CA ARG A 145 -6.01 -1.76 24.76
C ARG A 145 -6.43 -2.23 26.15
N ILE A 146 -6.03 -3.43 26.56
CA ILE A 146 -6.31 -3.97 27.90
C ILE A 146 -5.68 -3.06 28.98
N THR A 147 -4.44 -2.63 28.76
CA THR A 147 -3.74 -1.74 29.71
C THR A 147 -4.42 -0.39 29.86
N VAL A 148 -4.88 0.20 28.76
CA VAL A 148 -5.60 1.48 28.76
C VAL A 148 -6.96 1.34 29.44
N GLU A 149 -7.72 0.31 29.09
CA GLU A 149 -9.04 0.05 29.67
C GLU A 149 -8.95 -0.16 31.18
N GLU A 150 -7.95 -0.90 31.65
CA GLU A 150 -7.74 -1.13 33.08
C GLU A 150 -7.42 0.18 33.82
N ARG A 151 -6.54 1.03 33.27
CA ARG A 151 -6.22 2.33 33.88
C ARG A 151 -7.43 3.25 33.91
N PHE A 152 -8.19 3.29 32.82
CA PHE A 152 -9.38 4.11 32.70
C PHE A 152 -10.46 3.64 33.68
N SER A 153 -10.76 2.34 33.71
CA SER A 153 -11.69 1.72 34.64
C SER A 153 -11.32 1.96 36.10
N ARG A 154 -10.03 1.84 36.46
CA ARG A 154 -9.55 2.18 37.81
C ARG A 154 -9.77 3.65 38.14
N THR A 155 -9.40 4.55 37.23
CA THR A 155 -9.52 6.00 37.43
C THR A 155 -10.98 6.42 37.55
N LEU A 156 -11.85 5.91 36.66
CA LEU A 156 -13.28 6.17 36.72
C LEU A 156 -13.89 5.63 38.01
N ARG A 157 -13.54 4.40 38.41
CA ARG A 157 -14.01 3.81 39.67
C ARG A 157 -13.61 4.67 40.86
N GLN A 158 -12.35 5.11 40.93
CA GLN A 158 -11.88 6.00 41.99
C GLN A 158 -12.66 7.31 42.01
N ARG A 159 -12.90 7.91 40.84
CA ARG A 159 -13.64 9.17 40.72
C ARG A 159 -15.11 9.02 41.11
N ILE A 160 -15.77 7.93 40.71
CA ILE A 160 -17.15 7.62 41.10
C ILE A 160 -17.24 7.39 42.61
N VAL A 161 -16.32 6.59 43.18
CA VAL A 161 -16.30 6.33 44.63
C VAL A 161 -16.06 7.62 45.42
N ALA A 162 -15.13 8.48 44.97
CA ALA A 162 -14.87 9.77 45.62
C ALA A 162 -16.10 10.69 45.54
N ALA A 163 -16.73 10.79 44.36
CA ALA A 163 -17.95 11.58 44.18
C ALA A 163 -19.11 11.04 45.04
N PHE A 164 -19.24 9.71 45.15
CA PHE A 164 -20.25 9.07 45.99
C PHE A 164 -20.07 9.45 47.47
N TRP A 165 -18.85 9.33 48.00
CA TRP A 165 -18.57 9.73 49.38
C TRP A 165 -18.79 11.22 49.63
N GLN A 166 -18.38 12.08 48.69
CA GLN A 166 -18.65 13.51 48.77
C GLN A 166 -20.17 13.79 48.82
N GLN A 167 -20.95 13.09 48.00
CA GLN A 167 -22.41 13.21 48.00
C GLN A 167 -23.03 12.72 49.31
N VAL A 168 -22.52 11.63 49.89
CA VAL A 168 -22.96 11.10 51.19
C VAL A 168 -22.73 12.12 52.31
N GLU A 169 -21.57 12.80 52.33
CA GLU A 169 -21.27 13.85 53.32
C GLU A 169 -22.23 15.04 53.18
N VAL A 170 -22.50 15.48 51.94
CA VAL A 170 -23.47 16.55 51.67
C VAL A 170 -24.88 16.16 52.13
N MET A 171 -25.31 14.93 51.85
CA MET A 171 -26.61 14.42 52.29
C MET A 171 -26.70 14.31 53.81
N ARG A 172 -25.62 13.89 54.48
CA ARG A 172 -25.56 13.81 55.94
C ARG A 172 -25.67 15.19 56.58
N ALA A 173 -24.93 16.17 56.06
CA ALA A 173 -25.04 17.56 56.51
C ALA A 173 -26.42 18.18 56.20
N GLY A 174 -27.01 17.82 55.05
CA GLY A 174 -28.37 18.19 54.69
C GLY A 174 -29.39 17.64 55.68
N LEU A 175 -29.28 16.36 56.05
CA LEU A 175 -30.18 15.70 57.00
C LEU A 175 -30.14 16.37 58.38
N VAL A 176 -28.95 16.74 58.87
CA VAL A 176 -28.80 17.48 60.13
C VAL A 176 -29.51 18.84 60.04
N ARG A 177 -29.29 19.60 58.97
CA ARG A 177 -29.98 20.89 58.76
C ARG A 177 -31.49 20.75 58.66
N VAL A 178 -32.00 19.72 57.98
CA VAL A 178 -33.44 19.45 57.90
C VAL A 178 -34.00 19.11 59.28
N ARG A 179 -33.28 18.31 60.07
CA ARG A 179 -33.67 17.99 61.45
C ARG A 179 -33.70 19.24 62.33
N GLU A 180 -32.68 20.09 62.27
CA GLU A 180 -32.66 21.36 62.99
C GLU A 180 -33.81 22.27 62.57
N PHE A 181 -34.08 22.36 61.26
CA PHE A 181 -35.19 23.13 60.72
C PHE A 181 -36.56 22.60 61.19
N LEU A 182 -36.75 21.28 61.24
CA LEU A 182 -37.98 20.65 61.74
C LEU A 182 -38.20 20.95 63.22
N VAL A 183 -37.14 20.84 64.04
CA VAL A 183 -37.21 21.19 65.48
C VAL A 183 -37.53 22.67 65.65
N TRP A 184 -36.89 23.56 64.88
CA TRP A 184 -37.22 24.98 64.89
C TRP A 184 -38.68 25.22 64.50
N LEU A 185 -39.17 24.60 63.42
CA LEU A 185 -40.54 24.71 62.94
C LEU A 185 -41.55 24.29 64.02
N GLU A 186 -41.22 23.27 64.81
CA GLU A 186 -42.02 22.78 65.94
C GLU A 186 -42.08 23.76 67.12
N THR A 187 -41.13 24.69 67.24
CA THR A 187 -41.12 25.71 68.31
C THR A 187 -41.86 27.00 67.96
N VAL A 188 -42.26 27.20 66.70
CA VAL A 188 -42.87 28.44 66.20
C VAL A 188 -44.42 28.39 66.21
N SER A 189 -45.10 29.54 66.23
CA SER A 189 -46.56 29.70 66.15
C SER A 189 -47.19 29.04 64.90
N PHE A 190 -48.44 28.59 65.01
CA PHE A 190 -49.22 27.94 63.94
C PHE A 190 -49.35 28.82 62.68
N GLU A 191 -49.58 30.12 62.85
CA GLU A 191 -49.74 31.06 61.72
C GLU A 191 -48.47 31.12 60.85
N THR A 192 -47.30 31.21 61.49
CA THR A 192 -46.02 31.22 60.78
C THR A 192 -45.73 29.88 60.11
N ARG A 193 -46.09 28.75 60.71
CA ARG A 193 -45.94 27.42 60.09
C ARG A 193 -46.71 27.32 58.78
N MET A 194 -47.95 27.81 58.75
CA MET A 194 -48.78 27.80 57.54
C MET A 194 -48.18 28.65 56.43
N ILE A 195 -47.61 29.82 56.74
CA ILE A 195 -46.90 30.66 55.76
C ILE A 195 -45.66 29.95 55.22
N VAL A 196 -44.82 29.38 56.10
CA VAL A 196 -43.59 28.67 55.70
C VAL A 196 -43.91 27.48 54.81
N LEU A 197 -44.94 26.69 55.13
CA LEU A 197 -45.38 25.56 54.30
C LEU A 197 -45.92 26.03 52.95
N ALA A 198 -46.76 27.08 52.92
CA ALA A 198 -47.29 27.63 51.68
C ALA A 198 -46.18 28.09 50.73
N VAL A 199 -45.18 28.82 51.27
CA VAL A 199 -44.01 29.27 50.49
C VAL A 199 -43.18 28.08 50.00
N THR A 200 -42.94 27.08 50.85
CA THR A 200 -42.17 25.88 50.48
C THR A 200 -42.87 25.11 49.36
N MET A 201 -44.18 24.89 49.48
CA MET A 201 -44.98 24.20 48.46
C MET A 201 -45.02 24.97 47.14
N ALA A 202 -45.12 26.31 47.18
CA ALA A 202 -45.05 27.13 45.99
C ALA A 202 -43.68 27.01 45.28
N ALA A 203 -42.58 27.07 46.02
CA ALA A 203 -41.25 26.88 45.47
C ALA A 203 -41.08 25.50 44.82
N VAL A 204 -41.55 24.44 45.49
CA VAL A 204 -41.54 23.08 44.95
C VAL A 204 -42.35 22.97 43.66
N ALA A 205 -43.55 23.57 43.61
CA ALA A 205 -44.37 23.58 42.40
C ALA A 205 -43.71 24.32 41.23
N ILE A 206 -43.04 25.45 41.49
CA ILE A 206 -42.26 26.17 40.47
C ILE A 206 -41.14 25.29 39.93
N ILE A 207 -40.38 24.62 40.80
CA ILE A 207 -39.29 23.72 40.40
C ILE A 207 -39.80 22.58 39.52
N PHE A 208 -40.90 21.92 39.90
CA PHE A 208 -41.51 20.85 39.09
C PHE A 208 -42.01 21.35 37.73
N SER A 209 -42.56 22.57 37.69
CA SER A 209 -43.00 23.20 36.44
C SER A 209 -41.81 23.47 35.51
N CYS A 210 -40.70 23.98 36.06
CA CYS A 210 -39.47 24.19 35.30
C CYS A 210 -38.85 22.88 34.81
N LEU A 211 -38.77 21.85 35.67
CA LEU A 211 -38.28 20.51 35.29
C LEU A 211 -39.12 19.90 34.16
N SER A 212 -40.45 19.98 34.28
CA SER A 212 -41.37 19.46 33.27
C SER A 212 -41.24 20.21 31.94
N TYR A 213 -40.93 21.51 31.97
CA TYR A 213 -40.65 22.31 30.78
C TYR A 213 -39.34 21.92 30.09
N PHE A 214 -38.29 21.57 30.85
CA PHE A 214 -36.99 21.19 30.29
C PHE A 214 -36.92 19.73 29.79
N ILE A 215 -37.79 18.85 30.31
CA ILE A 215 -37.85 17.43 29.91
C ILE A 215 -38.69 17.24 28.63
N ARG A 216 -39.57 18.19 28.30
CA ARG A 216 -40.43 18.16 27.12
C ARG A 216 -39.75 18.78 25.91
#